data_AF-A0A1G1VVL6-F1
#
_entry.id   AF-A0A1G1VVL6-F1
#
_cell.length_a   1.000
_cell.length_b   1.000
_cell.length_c   1.000
_cell.angle_alpha   90.00
_cell.angle_beta   90.00
_cell.angle_gamma   90.00
#
_symmetry.space_group_name_H-M   'P 1'
#
loop_
_entity.id
_entity.type
_entity.pdbx_description
1 polymer ?
#
loop_
_entity_poly.entity_id
_entity_poly.type
_entity_poly.pdbx_seq_one_letter_code
_entity_poly.pdbx_strand_id
1 'polypeptide(L)'
;MFSRFDFSALVAFLVWVIYHFLRLSLGIVIHPYRTTREIMRGRWFTPLVFLPTALLAWIFLSGRVGAWIVDVPTYSRDILGLCFASALVSIGLWQMLLFYLSLRFFVGLRK
;
A
#
# COMPACT_ATOMS: atom_id res chain seq x y z
N MET A 1 -4.68 13.31 -31.39
CA MET A 1 -3.99 12.07 -31.79
C MET A 1 -3.35 11.45 -30.55
N PHE A 2 -4.18 10.89 -29.67
CA PHE A 2 -3.77 10.19 -28.44
C PHE A 2 -4.20 8.74 -28.61
N SER A 3 -3.29 7.83 -28.98
CA SER A 3 -3.47 6.38 -28.81
C SER A 3 -2.24 5.62 -29.31
N ARG A 4 -1.16 5.66 -28.53
CA ARG A 4 -0.32 4.48 -28.31
C ARG A 4 -0.06 4.45 -26.82
N PHE A 5 -0.91 3.73 -26.11
CA PHE A 5 -0.62 3.34 -24.75
C PHE A 5 0.59 2.40 -24.86
N ASP A 6 1.80 2.95 -24.74
CA ASP A 6 3.02 2.16 -24.85
C ASP A 6 3.06 1.20 -23.67
N PHE A 7 2.72 -0.05 -23.94
CA PHE A 7 2.70 -1.13 -22.95
C PHE A 7 4.04 -1.21 -22.19
N SER A 8 5.14 -0.93 -22.89
CA SER A 8 6.48 -0.81 -22.31
C SER A 8 6.58 0.30 -21.25
N ALA A 9 5.97 1.45 -21.47
CA ALA A 9 5.96 2.56 -20.51
C ALA A 9 5.14 2.20 -19.27
N LEU A 10 4.01 1.50 -19.44
CA LEU A 10 3.20 1.02 -18.31
C LEU A 10 3.96 -0.01 -17.47
N VAL A 11 4.63 -0.97 -18.11
CA VAL A 11 5.45 -1.98 -17.42
C VAL A 11 6.60 -1.30 -16.68
N ALA A 12 7.30 -0.36 -17.31
CA ALA A 12 8.37 0.40 -16.65
C ALA A 12 7.87 1.18 -15.44
N PHE A 13 6.68 1.80 -15.53
CA PHE A 13 6.04 2.48 -14.41
C PHE A 13 5.70 1.51 -13.27
N LEU A 14 5.12 0.35 -13.56
CA LEU A 14 4.80 -0.66 -12.54
C LEU A 14 6.06 -1.17 -11.83
N VAL A 15 7.12 -1.48 -12.59
CA VAL A 15 8.42 -1.89 -12.02
C VAL A 15 8.98 -0.78 -11.13
N TRP A 16 8.91 0.47 -11.57
CA TRP A 16 9.35 1.62 -10.78
C TRP A 16 8.58 1.76 -9.47
N VAL A 17 7.25 1.62 -9.50
CA VAL A 17 6.39 1.66 -8.30
C VAL A 17 6.75 0.52 -7.34
N ILE A 18 6.84 -0.72 -7.84
CA ILE A 18 7.17 -1.90 -7.03
C ILE A 18 8.55 -1.76 -6.40
N TYR A 19 9.55 -1.33 -7.17
CA TYR A 19 10.91 -1.11 -6.67
C TYR A 19 10.93 -0.08 -5.52
N HIS A 20 10.27 1.07 -5.71
CA HIS A 20 10.22 2.11 -4.68
C HIS A 20 9.45 1.63 -3.46
N PHE A 21 8.34 0.92 -3.64
CA PHE A 21 7.55 0.36 -2.55
C PHE A 21 8.36 -0.65 -1.72
N LEU A 22 9.09 -1.56 -2.35
CA LEU A 22 9.94 -2.53 -1.66
C LEU A 22 11.09 -1.84 -0.93
N ARG A 23 11.78 -0.89 -1.59
CA ARG A 23 12.85 -0.10 -0.98
C ARG A 23 12.36 0.67 0.25
N LEU A 24 11.16 1.26 0.20
CA LEU A 24 10.52 1.93 1.32
C LEU A 24 10.23 0.97 2.46
N SER A 25 9.59 -0.15 2.14
CA SER A 25 9.15 -1.14 3.13
C SER A 25 10.34 -1.73 3.87
N LEU A 26 11.37 -2.16 3.13
CA LEU A 26 12.61 -2.66 3.72
C LEU A 26 13.35 -1.57 4.49
N GLY A 27 13.41 -0.35 3.96
CA GLY A 27 14.04 0.77 4.63
C GLY A 27 13.38 1.11 5.97
N ILE A 28 12.04 1.10 6.03
CA ILE A 28 11.29 1.33 7.27
C ILE A 28 11.55 0.22 8.28
N VAL A 29 11.64 -1.04 7.84
CA VAL A 29 11.93 -2.18 8.73
C VAL A 29 13.33 -2.10 9.32
N ILE A 30 14.35 -1.77 8.51
CA ILE A 30 15.75 -1.78 8.95
C ILE A 30 16.12 -0.48 9.69
N HIS A 31 15.75 0.68 9.15
CA HIS A 31 16.13 2.00 9.65
C HIS A 31 14.95 2.99 9.60
N PRO A 32 13.94 2.81 10.46
CA PRO A 32 12.66 3.54 10.37
C PRO A 32 12.82 5.05 10.34
N TYR A 33 13.67 5.61 11.20
CA TYR A 33 13.87 7.05 11.29
C TYR A 33 14.65 7.62 10.11
N ARG A 34 15.75 6.98 9.71
CA ARG A 34 16.58 7.45 8.61
C ARG A 34 15.78 7.43 7.32
N THR A 35 15.12 6.31 7.04
CA THR A 35 14.32 6.15 5.82
C THR A 35 13.17 7.14 5.84
N THR A 36 12.37 7.25 6.91
CA THR A 36 11.27 8.24 6.96
C THR A 36 11.75 9.67 6.71
N ARG A 37 12.91 10.07 7.26
CA ARG A 37 13.50 11.40 7.01
C ARG A 37 13.88 11.61 5.54
N GLU A 38 14.50 10.62 4.91
CA GLU A 38 14.87 10.67 3.49
C GLU A 38 13.62 10.75 2.61
N ILE A 39 12.57 10.02 2.95
CA ILE A 39 11.36 9.98 2.15
C ILE A 39 10.53 11.25 2.32
N MET A 40 10.35 11.78 3.54
CA MET A 40 9.59 13.02 3.76
C MET A 40 10.19 14.24 3.04
N ARG A 41 11.48 14.21 2.71
CA ARG A 41 12.12 15.23 1.88
C ARG A 41 11.82 15.08 0.38
N GLY A 42 11.37 13.91 -0.05
CA GLY A 42 11.05 13.58 -1.43
C GLY A 42 9.61 13.92 -1.81
N ARG A 43 9.41 14.51 -3.00
CA ARG A 43 8.09 14.90 -3.53
C ARG A 43 7.16 13.71 -3.81
N TRP A 44 7.70 12.50 -3.88
CA TRP A 44 6.98 11.24 -4.14
C TRP A 44 6.54 10.50 -2.87
N PHE A 45 6.77 11.04 -1.68
CA PHE A 45 6.35 10.43 -0.41
C PHE A 45 4.84 10.26 -0.31
N THR A 46 4.12 11.35 -0.56
CA THR A 46 2.67 11.46 -0.39
C THR A 46 1.93 10.35 -1.15
N PRO A 47 2.13 10.16 -2.47
CA PRO A 47 1.43 9.11 -3.19
C PRO A 47 1.81 7.69 -2.72
N LEU A 48 3.06 7.43 -2.34
CA LEU A 48 3.48 6.09 -1.91
C LEU A 48 3.01 5.73 -0.50
N VAL A 49 2.84 6.70 0.42
CA VAL A 49 2.27 6.44 1.75
C VAL A 49 0.78 6.14 1.70
N PHE A 50 0.05 6.75 0.75
CA PHE A 50 -1.36 6.45 0.55
C PHE A 50 -1.61 5.16 -0.25
N LEU A 51 -0.56 4.54 -0.82
CA LEU A 51 -0.70 3.33 -1.63
C LEU A 51 -1.31 2.15 -0.83
N PRO A 52 -0.88 1.83 0.40
CA PRO A 52 -1.56 0.80 1.18
C PRO A 52 -2.99 1.21 1.62
N THR A 53 -3.31 2.51 1.72
CA THR A 53 -4.69 2.97 1.95
C THR A 53 -5.57 2.70 0.72
N ALA A 54 -5.04 2.95 -0.49
CA ALA A 54 -5.70 2.62 -1.73
C ALA A 54 -5.91 1.09 -1.87
N LEU A 55 -4.92 0.30 -1.46
CA LEU A 55 -5.04 -1.16 -1.38
C LEU A 55 -6.11 -1.61 -0.37
N LEU A 56 -6.23 -0.97 0.80
CA LEU A 56 -7.32 -1.26 1.74
C LEU A 56 -8.69 -1.01 1.12
N ALA A 57 -8.87 0.16 0.49
CA ALA A 57 -10.12 0.49 -0.20
C ALA A 57 -10.42 -0.53 -1.31
N TRP A 58 -9.40 -0.90 -2.09
CA TRP A 58 -9.52 -1.90 -3.15
C TRP A 58 -9.90 -3.29 -2.63
N ILE A 59 -9.22 -3.79 -1.60
CA ILE A 59 -9.49 -5.10 -0.99
C ILE A 59 -10.90 -5.13 -0.38
N PHE A 60 -11.33 -4.04 0.26
CA PHE A 60 -12.67 -3.96 0.82
C PHE A 60 -13.76 -3.97 -0.26
N LEU A 61 -13.57 -3.19 -1.33
CA LEU A 61 -14.51 -3.15 -2.46
C LEU A 61 -14.55 -4.48 -3.22
N SER A 62 -13.38 -5.03 -3.57
CA SER A 62 -13.28 -6.32 -4.28
C SER A 62 -13.84 -7.48 -3.47
N GLY A 63 -13.62 -7.51 -2.14
CA GLY A 63 -14.20 -8.53 -1.27
C GLY A 63 -15.73 -8.46 -1.21
N ARG A 64 -16.31 -7.25 -1.22
CA ARG A 64 -17.76 -7.05 -1.27
C ARG A 64 -18.37 -7.47 -2.61
N VAL A 65 -17.74 -7.05 -3.71
CA VAL A 65 -18.19 -7.39 -5.07
C VAL A 65 -18.07 -8.90 -5.31
N GLY A 66 -16.94 -9.50 -4.90
CA GLY A 66 -16.72 -10.94 -5.04
C GLY A 66 -17.76 -11.78 -4.29
N ALA A 67 -18.14 -11.35 -3.09
CA ALA A 67 -19.17 -12.02 -2.29
C ALA A 67 -20.59 -11.94 -2.90
N TRP A 68 -20.84 -11.00 -3.82
CA TRP A 68 -22.13 -10.89 -4.52
C TRP A 68 -22.18 -11.70 -5.82
N ILE A 69 -21.03 -11.96 -6.43
CA ILE A 69 -20.93 -12.58 -7.76
C ILE A 69 -20.71 -14.09 -7.66
N VAL A 70 -19.98 -14.55 -6.63
CA VAL A 70 -19.52 -15.93 -6.55
C VAL A 70 -20.08 -16.59 -5.29
N ASP A 71 -20.87 -17.65 -5.48
CA ASP A 71 -21.26 -18.55 -4.41
C ASP A 71 -20.13 -19.55 -4.16
N VAL A 72 -19.43 -19.39 -3.04
CA VAL A 72 -18.26 -20.20 -2.68
C VAL A 72 -18.68 -21.23 -1.63
N PRO A 73 -18.27 -22.51 -1.75
CA PRO A 73 -18.52 -23.53 -0.74
C PRO A 73 -18.07 -23.09 0.66
N THR A 74 -18.83 -23.44 1.70
CA THR A 74 -18.65 -22.93 3.08
C THR A 74 -17.21 -23.03 3.59
N TYR A 75 -16.56 -24.18 3.37
CA TYR A 75 -15.17 -24.40 3.78
C TYR A 75 -14.19 -23.43 3.10
N SER A 76 -14.30 -23.25 1.78
CA SER A 76 -13.47 -22.32 1.02
C SER A 76 -13.78 -20.86 1.38
N ARG A 77 -15.04 -20.55 1.71
CA ARG A 77 -15.46 -19.22 2.15
C ARG A 77 -14.79 -18.82 3.46
N ASP A 78 -14.68 -19.74 4.41
CA ASP A 78 -14.08 -19.48 5.72
C ASP A 78 -12.56 -19.24 5.60
N ILE A 79 -11.88 -20.02 4.76
CA ILE A 79 -10.44 -19.81 4.46
C ILE A 79 -10.22 -18.45 3.79
N LEU A 80 -11.01 -18.13 2.77
CA LEU A 80 -10.92 -16.83 2.10
C LEU A 80 -11.21 -15.69 3.08
N GLY A 81 -12.22 -15.84 3.94
CA GLY A 81 -12.52 -14.88 5.00
C GLY A 81 -11.34 -14.64 5.93
N LEU A 82 -10.65 -15.71 6.36
CA LEU A 82 -9.45 -15.61 7.19
C LEU A 82 -8.29 -14.90 6.45
N CYS A 83 -8.06 -15.24 5.19
CA CYS A 83 -7.04 -14.59 4.35
C CYS A 83 -7.35 -13.09 4.16
N PHE A 84 -8.59 -12.73 3.87
CA PHE A 84 -9.01 -11.32 3.76
C PHE A 84 -8.88 -10.58 5.09
N ALA A 85 -9.31 -11.19 6.20
CA ALA A 85 -9.21 -10.58 7.52
C ALA A 85 -7.75 -10.34 7.93
N SER A 86 -6.87 -11.33 7.74
CA SER A 86 -5.44 -11.20 8.04
C SER A 86 -4.75 -10.17 7.15
N ALA A 87 -5.08 -10.11 5.86
CA ALA A 87 -4.58 -9.08 4.95
C ALA A 87 -5.05 -7.67 5.37
N LEU A 88 -6.33 -7.52 5.71
CA LEU A 88 -6.88 -6.24 6.20
C LEU A 88 -6.17 -5.77 7.47
N VAL A 89 -5.99 -6.66 8.45
CA VAL A 89 -5.28 -6.33 9.70
C VAL A 89 -3.82 -5.94 9.40
N SER A 90 -3.12 -6.72 8.58
CA SER A 90 -1.71 -6.46 8.25
C SER A 90 -1.53 -5.11 7.56
N ILE A 91 -2.36 -4.79 6.56
CA ILE A 91 -2.29 -3.51 5.85
C ILE A 91 -2.75 -2.36 6.76
N GLY A 92 -3.74 -2.59 7.62
CA GLY A 92 -4.19 -1.61 8.62
C GLY A 92 -3.07 -1.23 9.60
N LEU A 93 -2.37 -2.21 10.17
CA LEU A 93 -1.22 -1.99 11.03
C LEU A 93 -0.07 -1.28 10.30
N TRP A 94 0.19 -1.68 9.06
CA TRP A 94 1.18 -1.01 8.21
C TRP A 94 0.84 0.47 7.99
N GLN A 95 -0.43 0.78 7.74
CA GLN A 95 -0.91 2.15 7.60
C GLN A 95 -0.80 2.95 8.89
N MET A 96 -1.14 2.37 10.04
CA MET A 96 -0.95 3.02 11.34
C MET A 96 0.51 3.35 11.61
N LEU A 97 1.45 2.45 11.27
CA LEU A 97 2.89 2.68 11.40
C LEU A 97 3.35 3.85 10.52
N LEU A 98 2.96 3.85 9.25
CA LEU A 98 3.31 4.94 8.32
C LEU A 98 2.76 6.28 8.79
N PHE A 99 1.51 6.29 9.27
CA PHE A 99 0.87 7.50 9.80
C PHE A 99 1.59 8.02 11.05
N TYR A 100 1.92 7.14 12.00
CA TYR A 100 2.69 7.48 13.19
C TYR A 100 4.06 8.09 12.84
N LEU A 101 4.80 7.45 11.95
CA LEU A 101 6.11 7.94 11.50
C LEU A 101 5.98 9.30 10.81
N SER A 102 4.97 9.46 9.94
CA SER A 102 4.70 10.72 9.25
C SER A 102 4.38 11.85 10.23
N LEU A 103 3.49 11.62 11.19
CA LEU A 103 3.14 12.61 12.22
C LEU A 103 4.35 12.99 13.06
N ARG A 104 5.14 12.02 13.51
CA ARG A 104 6.31 12.26 14.36
C ARG A 104 7.35 13.14 13.67
N PHE A 105 7.63 12.87 12.40
CA PHE A 105 8.57 13.70 11.63
C PHE A 105 7.99 15.07 11.29
N PHE A 106 6.70 15.17 10.99
CA PHE A 106 6.05 16.47 10.77
C PHE A 106 6.12 17.38 11.99
N VAL A 107 5.84 16.84 13.19
CA VAL A 107 5.98 17.57 14.45
C VAL A 107 7.44 17.88 14.76
N GLY A 108 8.35 16.94 14.50
CA GLY A 108 9.79 17.12 14.73
C GLY A 108 10.45 18.13 13.79
N LEU A 109 9.94 18.34 12.57
CA LEU A 109 10.43 19.34 11.62
C LEU A 109 9.90 20.76 11.90
N ARG A 110 8.85 20.90 12.71
CA ARG A 110 8.29 22.21 13.11
C ARG A 110 8.94 22.80 14.37
N LYS A 111 9.77 22.03 15.08
CA LYS A 111 10.64 22.51 16.16
C LYS A 111 12.01 22.84 15.60
#